data_AF-A0A4P0YI78-F1
#
_entry.id   AF-A0A4P0YI78-F1
#
_cell.length_a   1.000
_cell.length_b   1.000
_cell.length_c   1.000
_cell.angle_alpha   90.00
_cell.angle_beta   90.00
_cell.angle_gamma   90.00
#
_symmetry.space_group_name_H-M   'P 1'
#
loop_
_entity.id
_entity.type
_entity.pdbx_description
1 polymer ?
#
loop_
_entity_poly.entity_id
_entity_poly.type
_entity_poly.pdbx_seq_one_letter_code
_entity_poly.pdbx_strand_id
1 'polypeptide(L)'
;MYRTLLEMAEKEHLDIATCNGTYGVRKAPREPPDLPTWIACPRRVCCRAHVWLKQALDSRKFLHVTWLNIYRHDFIRQHHFHFEPGLRHQDIPWTTEALLAAERVQYTSQQFYDYYIHSESVSHKPDNDDTLMRSARHYMKILEMLEAINQRYPDKVRHIAACRWQIAKEGLGIIHTFDSMKDESKKHVIINEFFDRGIWRLIWKNACTFRLRWRLGRRYLRIKRYRHAG
;
A
#
# COMPACT_ATOMS: atom_id res chain seq x y z
N MET A 1 4.93 -13.17 19.47
CA MET A 1 5.36 -12.08 18.58
C MET A 1 6.36 -11.14 19.23
N TYR A 2 5.92 -10.26 20.15
CA TYR A 2 6.71 -9.10 20.60
C TYR A 2 8.08 -9.43 21.20
N ARG A 3 8.15 -10.40 22.12
CA ARG A 3 9.43 -10.81 22.73
C ARG A 3 10.48 -11.19 21.67
N THR A 4 10.12 -12.05 20.73
CA THR A 4 11.04 -12.49 19.67
C THR A 4 11.47 -11.36 18.76
N LEU A 5 10.56 -10.46 18.40
CA LEU A 5 10.89 -9.30 17.58
C LEU A 5 11.77 -8.30 18.34
N LEU A 6 11.52 -8.11 19.63
CA LEU A 6 12.33 -7.24 20.50
C LEU A 6 13.75 -7.78 20.65
N GLU A 7 13.91 -9.08 20.93
CA GLU A 7 15.22 -9.75 21.00
C GLU A 7 15.98 -9.61 19.66
N MET A 8 15.30 -9.69 18.52
CA MET A 8 15.90 -9.42 17.20
C MET A 8 16.35 -7.95 17.07
N ALA A 9 15.49 -7.02 17.47
CA ALA A 9 15.75 -5.58 17.37
C ALA A 9 16.91 -5.13 18.26
N GLU A 10 16.99 -5.63 19.49
CA GLU A 10 18.06 -5.33 20.43
C GLU A 10 19.39 -5.92 19.98
N LYS A 11 19.39 -7.19 19.55
CA LYS A 11 20.62 -7.88 19.12
C LYS A 11 21.27 -7.25 17.90
N GLU A 12 20.47 -6.84 16.92
CA GLU A 12 20.96 -6.34 15.62
C GLU A 12 20.86 -4.81 15.49
N HIS A 13 20.46 -4.12 16.55
CA HIS A 13 20.20 -2.68 16.60
C HIS A 13 19.32 -2.20 15.44
N LEU A 14 18.11 -2.75 15.35
CA LEU A 14 17.20 -2.50 14.22
C LEU A 14 16.34 -1.25 14.42
N ASP A 15 16.04 -0.58 13.32
CA ASP A 15 14.97 0.43 13.29
C ASP A 15 13.60 -0.22 13.22
N ILE A 16 13.51 -1.32 12.47
CA ILE A 16 12.27 -2.05 12.18
C ILE A 16 12.55 -3.55 12.25
N ALA A 17 11.71 -4.29 12.96
CA ALA A 17 11.70 -5.76 12.90
C ALA A 17 10.32 -6.23 12.43
N THR A 18 10.31 -7.06 11.39
CA THR A 18 9.11 -7.52 10.70
C THR A 18 8.95 -9.03 10.86
N CYS A 19 7.73 -9.48 11.16
CA CYS A 19 7.37 -10.89 11.11
C CYS A 19 6.37 -11.19 10.00
N ASN A 20 6.11 -12.48 9.82
CA ASN A 20 4.99 -12.93 9.00
C ASN A 20 3.75 -13.14 9.89
N GLY A 21 2.60 -13.22 9.24
CA GLY A 21 1.34 -13.56 9.87
C GLY A 21 0.61 -14.63 9.10
N THR A 22 -0.57 -14.96 9.59
CA THR A 22 -1.57 -15.74 8.88
C THR A 22 -2.82 -14.90 8.74
N TYR A 23 -3.66 -15.24 7.77
CA TYR A 23 -4.92 -14.54 7.56
C TYR A 23 -5.97 -15.55 7.17
N GLY A 24 -7.12 -15.43 7.80
CA GLY A 24 -8.21 -16.37 7.68
C GLY A 24 -9.56 -15.68 7.72
N VAL A 25 -10.45 -16.09 6.82
CA VAL A 25 -11.88 -15.82 6.96
C VAL A 25 -12.46 -16.91 7.83
N ARG A 26 -12.98 -16.55 9.01
CA ARG A 26 -13.60 -17.53 9.91
C ARG A 26 -14.98 -17.90 9.36
N LYS A 27 -15.10 -19.07 8.71
CA LYS A 27 -16.39 -19.60 8.23
C LYS A 27 -17.27 -20.16 9.36
N ALA A 28 -16.65 -20.72 10.40
CA ALA A 28 -17.31 -21.22 11.60
C ALA A 28 -16.35 -21.21 12.82
N PRO A 29 -16.84 -21.32 14.07
CA PRO A 29 -16.00 -21.17 15.26
C PRO A 29 -14.83 -22.15 15.42
N ARG A 30 -14.87 -23.31 14.74
CA ARG A 30 -13.99 -24.48 14.98
C ARG A 30 -13.16 -24.93 13.77
N GLU A 31 -13.23 -24.25 12.62
CA GLU A 31 -12.40 -24.61 11.46
C GLU A 31 -11.08 -23.81 11.46
N PRO A 32 -9.91 -24.49 11.33
CA PRO A 32 -8.66 -23.79 11.10
C PRO A 32 -8.72 -23.11 9.72
N PRO A 33 -8.33 -21.83 9.59
CA PRO A 33 -8.40 -21.17 8.30
C PRO A 33 -7.33 -21.75 7.35
N ASP A 34 -7.56 -21.68 6.03
CA ASP A 34 -6.50 -21.92 5.05
C ASP A 34 -5.49 -20.76 5.13
N LEU A 35 -4.26 -21.04 5.60
CA LEU A 35 -3.24 -20.00 5.91
C LEU A 35 -2.12 -19.97 4.85
N PRO A 36 -2.29 -19.27 3.71
CA PRO A 36 -1.15 -18.98 2.85
C PRO A 36 -0.17 -18.06 3.58
N THR A 37 1.13 -18.36 3.47
CA THR A 37 2.21 -17.47 3.96
C THR A 37 2.27 -16.22 3.09
N TRP A 38 2.25 -15.04 3.72
CA TRP A 38 2.21 -13.76 2.99
C TRP A 38 3.53 -13.41 2.31
N ILE A 39 4.66 -13.65 2.97
CA ILE A 39 5.98 -13.32 2.43
C ILE A 39 6.83 -14.59 2.29
N ALA A 40 7.06 -15.00 1.04
CA ALA A 40 8.04 -16.03 0.69
C ALA A 40 9.45 -15.40 0.58
N CYS A 41 9.98 -14.84 1.67
CA CYS A 41 11.39 -14.48 1.76
C CYS A 41 12.15 -15.61 2.46
N PRO A 42 13.18 -16.20 1.83
CA PRO A 42 13.96 -17.26 2.44
C PRO A 42 14.87 -16.68 3.55
N ARG A 43 14.69 -17.21 4.77
CA ARG A 43 15.50 -16.98 6.00
C ARG A 43 15.45 -15.58 6.64
N ARG A 44 15.89 -15.53 7.91
CA ARG A 44 16.14 -14.28 8.65
C ARG A 44 17.20 -13.47 7.91
N VAL A 45 16.82 -12.35 7.32
CA VAL A 45 17.74 -11.44 6.64
C VAL A 45 17.77 -10.13 7.42
N CYS A 46 18.91 -9.83 8.04
CA CYS A 46 19.22 -8.47 8.50
C CYS A 46 19.90 -7.74 7.34
N CYS A 47 19.32 -6.64 6.87
CA CYS A 47 19.88 -5.89 5.76
C CYS A 47 19.42 -4.42 5.79
N ARG A 48 19.89 -3.66 4.80
CA ARG A 48 19.41 -2.28 4.63
C ARG A 48 17.93 -2.26 4.29
N ALA A 49 17.16 -1.38 4.94
CA ALA A 49 15.70 -1.41 4.83
C ALA A 49 15.17 -1.23 3.39
N HIS A 50 15.79 -0.35 2.61
CA HIS A 50 15.43 -0.16 1.19
C HIS A 50 15.72 -1.38 0.31
N VAL A 51 16.74 -2.18 0.64
CA VAL A 51 17.06 -3.43 -0.09
C VAL A 51 15.98 -4.47 0.18
N TRP A 52 15.57 -4.60 1.45
CA TRP A 52 14.46 -5.46 1.82
C TRP A 52 13.15 -5.00 1.19
N LEU A 53 12.84 -3.70 1.24
CA LEU A 53 11.64 -3.13 0.63
C LEU A 53 11.58 -3.44 -0.87
N LYS A 54 12.71 -3.36 -1.58
CA LYS A 54 12.80 -3.76 -2.98
C LYS A 54 12.39 -5.21 -3.17
N GLN A 55 12.98 -6.13 -2.40
CA GLN A 55 12.66 -7.57 -2.48
C GLN A 55 11.19 -7.84 -2.17
N ALA A 56 10.66 -7.18 -1.13
CA ALA A 56 9.28 -7.32 -0.71
C ALA A 56 8.32 -6.85 -1.82
N LEU A 57 8.53 -5.66 -2.39
CA LEU A 57 7.68 -5.13 -3.45
C LEU A 57 7.81 -5.93 -4.76
N ASP A 58 9.02 -6.37 -5.12
CA ASP A 58 9.26 -7.21 -6.31
C ASP A 58 8.55 -8.57 -6.21
N SER A 59 8.37 -9.10 -5.00
CA SER A 59 7.59 -10.33 -4.75
C SER A 59 6.10 -10.20 -5.09
N ARG A 60 5.59 -8.96 -5.17
CA ARG A 60 4.16 -8.62 -5.34
C ARG A 60 3.22 -9.15 -4.25
N LYS A 61 3.78 -9.69 -3.15
CA LYS A 61 3.03 -10.21 -2.00
C LYS A 61 3.25 -9.38 -0.73
N PHE A 62 3.96 -8.25 -0.83
CA PHE A 62 4.16 -7.38 0.32
C PHE A 62 2.84 -6.77 0.78
N LEU A 63 2.58 -6.91 2.07
CA LEU A 63 1.42 -6.36 2.74
C LEU A 63 1.85 -5.15 3.57
N HIS A 64 1.33 -3.98 3.20
CA HIS A 64 1.58 -2.73 3.92
C HIS A 64 0.73 -2.66 5.19
N VAL A 65 1.18 -3.32 6.25
CA VAL A 65 0.52 -3.30 7.56
C VAL A 65 1.51 -2.96 8.65
N THR A 66 1.08 -2.17 9.62
CA THR A 66 1.93 -1.74 10.73
C THR A 66 1.98 -2.77 11.86
N TRP A 67 0.93 -3.56 12.04
CA TRP A 67 0.79 -4.54 13.14
C TRP A 67 1.67 -5.80 13.01
N LEU A 68 2.30 -6.06 11.86
CA LEU A 68 3.31 -7.12 11.69
C LEU A 68 4.74 -6.69 12.07
N ASN A 69 4.89 -5.47 12.54
CA ASN A 69 6.19 -4.86 12.76
C ASN A 69 6.29 -4.31 14.18
N ILE A 70 7.52 -4.26 14.68
CA ILE A 70 7.88 -3.34 15.76
C ILE A 70 8.85 -2.29 15.22
N TYR A 71 8.79 -1.11 15.82
CA TYR A 71 9.53 0.07 15.38
C TYR A 71 10.28 0.66 16.56
N ARG A 72 11.53 1.04 16.34
CA ARG A 72 12.32 1.79 17.32
C ARG A 72 11.65 3.14 17.54
N HIS A 73 11.34 3.44 18.80
CA HIS A 73 10.56 4.62 19.14
C HIS A 73 11.30 5.94 18.85
N ASP A 74 12.60 6.01 19.14
CA ASP A 74 13.41 7.20 18.83
C ASP A 74 13.50 7.45 17.33
N PHE A 75 13.57 6.39 16.51
CA PHE A 75 13.50 6.48 15.06
C PHE A 75 12.18 7.11 14.60
N ILE A 76 11.03 6.68 15.14
CA ILE A 76 9.73 7.29 14.83
C ILE A 76 9.72 8.78 15.17
N ARG A 77 10.24 9.15 16.34
CA ARG A 77 10.27 10.55 16.80
C ARG A 77 11.18 11.43 15.96
N GLN A 78 12.39 10.95 15.67
CA GLN A 78 13.39 11.69 14.87
C GLN A 78 12.90 12.00 13.46
N HIS A 79 12.14 11.08 12.85
CA HIS A 79 11.58 11.27 11.51
C HIS A 79 10.17 11.87 11.49
N HIS A 80 9.60 12.17 12.66
CA HIS A 80 8.25 12.72 12.81
C HIS A 80 7.15 11.91 12.10
N PHE A 81 7.24 10.58 12.12
CA PHE A 81 6.22 9.76 11.46
C PHE A 81 4.88 9.84 12.17
N HIS A 82 3.86 10.19 11.40
CA HIS A 82 2.48 10.22 11.86
C HIS A 82 1.56 9.60 10.80
N PHE A 83 0.43 9.12 11.26
CA PHE A 83 -0.66 8.72 10.39
C PHE A 83 -1.41 9.96 9.87
N GLU A 84 -1.93 9.91 8.65
CA GLU A 84 -2.74 10.99 8.07
C GLU A 84 -4.17 10.91 8.62
N PRO A 85 -4.62 11.87 9.45
CA PRO A 85 -5.92 11.76 10.10
C PRO A 85 -7.07 11.58 9.11
N GLY A 86 -7.91 10.56 9.35
CA GLY A 86 -9.07 10.27 8.51
C GLY A 86 -8.76 9.59 7.16
N LEU A 87 -7.51 9.25 6.86
CA LEU A 87 -7.14 8.53 5.64
C LEU A 87 -7.26 7.01 5.85
N ARG A 88 -8.09 6.36 5.04
CA ARG A 88 -8.11 4.89 4.95
C ARG A 88 -6.86 4.38 4.26
N HIS A 89 -6.37 3.19 4.65
CA HIS A 89 -5.16 2.56 4.09
C HIS A 89 -3.90 3.43 4.23
N GLN A 90 -3.86 4.31 5.23
CA GLN A 90 -2.69 5.12 5.58
C GLN A 90 -1.43 4.30 5.92
N ASP A 91 -1.58 3.02 6.25
CA ASP A 91 -0.45 2.09 6.41
C ASP A 91 0.39 1.99 5.13
N ILE A 92 -0.19 2.16 3.94
CA ILE A 92 0.53 2.10 2.66
C ILE A 92 1.65 3.15 2.59
N PRO A 93 1.34 4.47 2.62
CA PRO A 93 2.39 5.48 2.60
C PRO A 93 3.26 5.42 3.85
N TRP A 94 2.68 5.19 5.03
CA TRP A 94 3.42 5.17 6.29
C TRP A 94 4.49 4.06 6.32
N THR A 95 4.15 2.82 5.98
CA THR A 95 5.11 1.70 5.99
C THR A 95 6.15 1.85 4.89
N THR A 96 5.75 2.37 3.72
CA THR A 96 6.68 2.63 2.62
C THR A 96 7.72 3.66 3.03
N GLU A 97 7.29 4.76 3.65
CA GLU A 97 8.20 5.79 4.13
C GLU A 97 9.11 5.28 5.25
N ALA A 98 8.55 4.61 6.26
CA ALA A 98 9.33 4.07 7.37
C ALA A 98 10.44 3.12 6.88
N LEU A 99 10.15 2.25 5.92
CA LEU A 99 11.14 1.33 5.33
C LEU A 99 12.15 2.02 4.41
N LEU A 100 11.76 3.14 3.78
CA LEU A 100 12.71 3.95 3.01
C LEU A 100 13.65 4.73 3.94
N ALA A 101 13.15 5.27 5.05
CA ALA A 101 13.94 6.03 6.00
C ALA A 101 14.88 5.16 6.84
N ALA A 102 14.39 4.00 7.30
CA ALA A 102 15.14 3.08 8.13
C ALA A 102 16.49 2.68 7.52
N GLU A 103 17.48 2.50 8.38
CA GLU A 103 18.79 2.01 7.98
C GLU A 103 18.81 0.50 8.01
N ARG A 104 18.32 -0.10 9.11
CA ARG A 104 18.40 -1.54 9.36
C ARG A 104 17.03 -2.14 9.61
N VAL A 105 16.72 -3.19 8.85
CA VAL A 105 15.52 -4.02 9.05
C VAL A 105 15.91 -5.48 9.15
N GLN A 106 15.14 -6.24 9.93
CA GLN A 106 15.19 -7.69 9.89
C GLN A 106 13.81 -8.29 9.73
N TYR A 107 13.70 -9.24 8.79
CA TYR A 107 12.49 -10.01 8.58
C TYR A 107 12.64 -11.42 9.14
N THR A 108 11.58 -11.96 9.76
CA THR A 108 11.46 -13.38 10.09
C THR A 108 10.24 -13.98 9.41
N SER A 109 10.42 -15.15 8.79
CA SER A 109 9.33 -15.89 8.15
C SER A 109 8.41 -16.61 9.15
N GLN A 110 8.77 -16.60 10.44
CA GLN A 110 7.93 -17.14 11.50
C GLN A 110 6.62 -16.36 11.58
N GLN A 111 5.52 -17.10 11.60
CA GLN A 111 4.18 -16.56 11.73
C GLN A 111 3.89 -16.30 13.20
N PHE A 112 3.62 -15.04 13.54
CA PHE A 112 3.38 -14.64 14.92
C PHE A 112 2.06 -13.92 15.15
N TYR A 113 1.30 -13.67 14.09
CA TYR A 113 0.06 -12.92 14.16
C TYR A 113 -0.98 -13.57 13.26
N ASP A 114 -2.17 -13.84 13.81
CA ASP A 114 -3.30 -14.38 13.08
C ASP A 114 -4.35 -13.29 12.88
N TYR A 115 -4.55 -12.88 11.64
CA TYR A 115 -5.53 -11.86 11.28
C TYR A 115 -6.87 -12.50 10.91
N TYR A 116 -7.90 -12.21 11.70
CA TYR A 116 -9.25 -12.71 11.48
C TYR A 116 -10.14 -11.64 10.86
N ILE A 117 -10.76 -11.97 9.73
CA ILE A 117 -11.80 -11.12 9.16
C ILE A 117 -13.14 -11.45 9.78
N HIS A 118 -13.83 -10.40 10.23
CA HIS A 118 -15.24 -10.45 10.60
C HIS A 118 -16.12 -9.89 9.48
N SER A 119 -17.32 -10.45 9.31
CA SER A 119 -18.31 -10.02 8.31
C SER A 119 -18.77 -8.57 8.49
N GLU A 120 -18.68 -8.03 9.70
CA GLU A 120 -18.97 -6.62 10.00
C GLU A 120 -17.79 -5.66 9.76
N SER A 121 -16.65 -6.17 9.30
CA SER A 121 -15.50 -5.31 9.03
C SER A 121 -15.86 -4.22 8.02
N VAL A 122 -15.33 -3.02 8.27
CA VAL A 122 -15.60 -1.81 7.48
C VAL A 122 -15.28 -2.00 5.98
N SER A 123 -14.41 -2.97 5.65
CA SER A 123 -13.98 -3.33 4.30
C SER A 123 -14.93 -4.28 3.56
N HIS A 124 -15.95 -4.87 4.21
CA HIS A 124 -16.83 -5.88 3.60
C HIS A 124 -18.31 -5.47 3.52
N LYS A 125 -18.64 -4.21 3.82
CA LYS A 125 -19.99 -3.68 3.53
C LYS A 125 -20.19 -3.51 2.03
N PRO A 126 -21.38 -3.80 1.48
CA PRO A 126 -21.65 -3.62 0.05
C PRO A 126 -21.40 -2.16 -0.34
N ASP A 127 -20.57 -1.98 -1.36
CA ASP A 127 -20.20 -0.66 -1.86
C ASP A 127 -21.42 0.04 -2.49
N ASN A 128 -21.74 1.23 -1.99
CA ASN A 128 -22.55 2.20 -2.71
C ASN A 128 -21.64 3.26 -3.35
N ASP A 129 -22.18 4.05 -4.28
CA ASP A 129 -21.37 5.04 -5.01
C ASP A 129 -20.70 6.07 -4.09
N ASP A 130 -21.29 6.41 -2.94
CA ASP A 130 -20.67 7.31 -1.94
C ASP A 130 -19.45 6.68 -1.25
N THR A 131 -19.47 5.36 -1.05
CA THR A 131 -18.34 4.61 -0.50
C THR A 131 -17.24 4.46 -1.54
N LEU A 132 -17.61 4.24 -2.81
CA LEU A 132 -16.67 4.22 -3.94
C LEU A 132 -15.99 5.59 -4.14
N MET A 133 -16.75 6.70 -4.08
CA MET A 133 -16.18 8.04 -4.15
C MET A 133 -15.19 8.32 -3.02
N ARG A 134 -15.57 7.99 -1.78
CA ARG A 134 -14.67 8.13 -0.62
C ARG A 134 -13.41 7.29 -0.80
N SER A 135 -13.55 6.04 -1.21
CA SER A 135 -12.42 5.15 -1.51
C SER A 135 -11.49 5.75 -2.57
N ALA A 136 -12.04 6.22 -3.70
CA ALA A 136 -11.26 6.88 -4.74
C ALA A 136 -10.49 8.09 -4.20
N ARG A 137 -11.10 8.95 -3.38
CA ARG A 137 -10.43 10.10 -2.76
C ARG A 137 -9.29 9.71 -1.84
N HIS A 138 -9.48 8.68 -1.01
CA HIS A 138 -8.42 8.15 -0.16
C HIS A 138 -7.25 7.64 -0.99
N TYR A 139 -7.51 6.84 -2.03
CA TYR A 139 -6.44 6.35 -2.91
C TYR A 139 -5.75 7.49 -3.68
N MET A 140 -6.47 8.51 -4.15
CA MET A 140 -5.85 9.70 -4.77
C MET A 140 -4.86 10.38 -3.81
N LYS A 141 -5.24 10.57 -2.54
CA LYS A 141 -4.36 11.12 -1.51
C LYS A 141 -3.16 10.20 -1.23
N ILE A 142 -3.36 8.88 -1.19
CA ILE A 142 -2.26 7.91 -1.05
C ILE A 142 -1.27 8.04 -2.19
N LEU A 143 -1.73 8.17 -3.44
CA LEU A 143 -0.84 8.33 -4.59
C LEU A 143 0.00 9.60 -4.48
N GLU A 144 -0.59 10.72 -4.07
CA GLU A 144 0.11 11.98 -3.83
C GLU A 144 1.17 11.83 -2.73
N MET A 145 0.83 11.17 -1.62
CA MET A 145 1.77 10.90 -0.53
C MET A 145 2.92 10.01 -1.00
N LEU A 146 2.64 8.94 -1.75
CA LEU A 146 3.68 8.05 -2.28
C LEU A 146 4.61 8.78 -3.26
N GLU A 147 4.10 9.69 -4.09
CA GLU A 147 4.94 10.52 -4.95
C GLU A 147 5.82 11.48 -4.12
N ALA A 148 5.26 12.13 -3.10
CA ALA A 148 6.03 13.01 -2.22
C ALA A 148 7.14 12.24 -1.47
N ILE A 149 6.83 11.03 -0.98
CA ILE A 149 7.82 10.12 -0.39
C ILE A 149 8.89 9.76 -1.43
N ASN A 150 8.49 9.42 -2.66
CA ASN A 150 9.44 9.10 -3.72
C ASN A 150 10.41 10.25 -4.04
N GLN A 151 9.92 11.50 -3.95
CA GLN A 151 10.72 12.70 -4.15
C GLN A 151 11.62 13.02 -2.95
N ARG A 152 11.23 12.64 -1.73
CA ARG A 152 12.03 12.81 -0.50
C ARG A 152 13.21 11.83 -0.43
N TYR A 153 13.08 10.65 -1.02
CA TYR A 153 14.12 9.60 -1.03
C TYR A 153 14.55 9.20 -2.46
N PRO A 154 14.98 10.15 -3.32
CA PRO A 154 15.19 9.90 -4.74
C PRO A 154 16.30 8.86 -4.99
N ASP A 155 17.38 8.88 -4.20
CA ASP A 155 18.51 7.96 -4.35
C ASP A 155 18.09 6.52 -4.07
N LYS A 156 17.31 6.29 -3.00
CA LYS A 156 16.81 4.96 -2.65
C LYS A 156 15.79 4.47 -3.69
N VAL A 157 14.86 5.34 -4.08
CA VAL A 157 13.74 4.99 -4.98
C VAL A 157 14.18 4.76 -6.42
N ARG A 158 15.26 5.43 -6.88
CA ARG A 158 15.83 5.21 -8.22
C ARG A 158 16.11 3.73 -8.49
N HIS A 159 16.54 2.99 -7.47
CA HIS A 159 16.88 1.58 -7.55
C HIS A 159 15.70 0.63 -7.28
N ILE A 160 14.53 1.15 -6.95
CA ILE A 160 13.32 0.38 -6.62
C ILE A 160 12.21 0.76 -7.61
N ALA A 161 12.26 0.17 -8.81
CA ALA A 161 11.22 0.38 -9.82
C ALA A 161 9.81 0.03 -9.32
N ALA A 162 9.72 -0.88 -8.33
CA ALA A 162 8.46 -1.30 -7.74
C ALA A 162 7.72 -0.18 -6.98
N CYS A 163 8.42 0.82 -6.41
CA CYS A 163 7.78 1.99 -5.79
C CYS A 163 6.96 2.81 -6.81
N ARG A 164 7.50 2.98 -8.03
CA ARG A 164 6.78 3.65 -9.13
C ARG A 164 5.65 2.77 -9.66
N TRP A 165 5.90 1.48 -9.78
CA TRP A 165 4.87 0.52 -10.20
C TRP A 165 3.68 0.49 -9.23
N GLN A 166 3.92 0.60 -7.92
CA GLN A 166 2.88 0.66 -6.89
C GLN A 166 1.92 1.83 -7.13
N ILE A 167 2.43 3.05 -7.36
CA ILE A 167 1.60 4.22 -7.70
C ILE A 167 0.70 3.92 -8.91
N ALA A 168 1.28 3.36 -9.96
CA ALA A 168 0.53 3.11 -11.19
C ALA A 168 -0.47 1.94 -11.07
N LYS A 169 -0.19 0.93 -10.23
CA LYS A 169 -1.11 -0.17 -9.92
C LYS A 169 -2.30 0.31 -9.08
N GLU A 170 -2.05 1.03 -7.99
CA GLU A 170 -3.12 1.58 -7.15
C GLU A 170 -3.98 2.57 -7.95
N GLY A 171 -3.37 3.35 -8.84
CA GLY A 171 -4.08 4.19 -9.80
C GLY A 171 -5.01 3.44 -10.76
N LEU A 172 -4.64 2.23 -11.20
CA LEU A 172 -5.57 1.38 -11.96
C LEU A 172 -6.76 0.92 -11.12
N GLY A 173 -6.57 0.74 -9.81
CA GLY A 173 -7.63 0.45 -8.85
C GLY A 173 -8.66 1.57 -8.80
N ILE A 174 -8.21 2.83 -8.71
CA ILE A 174 -9.09 4.01 -8.77
C ILE A 174 -9.94 4.01 -10.06
N ILE A 175 -9.32 3.74 -11.21
CA ILE A 175 -10.06 3.70 -12.48
C ILE A 175 -11.07 2.55 -12.50
N HIS A 176 -10.78 1.43 -11.84
CA HIS A 176 -11.75 0.35 -11.70
C HIS A 176 -12.93 0.75 -10.81
N THR A 177 -12.68 1.50 -9.74
CA THR A 177 -13.74 2.09 -8.91
C THR A 177 -14.70 2.94 -9.74
N PHE A 178 -14.21 3.74 -10.68
CA PHE A 178 -15.06 4.53 -11.59
C PHE A 178 -15.95 3.66 -12.49
N ASP A 179 -15.49 2.48 -12.88
CA ASP A 179 -16.26 1.56 -13.72
C ASP A 179 -17.40 0.88 -12.94
N SER A 180 -17.21 0.71 -11.64
CA SER A 180 -18.20 0.10 -10.75
C SER A 180 -19.29 1.08 -10.29
N MET A 181 -19.09 2.39 -10.50
CA MET A 181 -20.07 3.42 -10.12
C MET A 181 -21.26 3.45 -11.08
N LYS A 182 -22.48 3.55 -10.51
CA LYS A 182 -23.73 3.56 -11.28
C LYS A 182 -24.27 4.97 -11.53
N ASP A 183 -24.10 5.87 -10.58
CA ASP A 183 -24.51 7.28 -10.68
C ASP A 183 -23.53 8.06 -11.57
N GLU A 184 -24.00 8.41 -12.76
CA GLU A 184 -23.21 9.14 -13.76
C GLU A 184 -22.86 10.56 -13.31
N SER A 185 -23.68 11.22 -12.47
CA SER A 185 -23.35 12.57 -11.97
C SER A 185 -22.17 12.52 -11.00
N LYS A 186 -22.21 11.58 -10.05
CA LYS A 186 -21.11 11.34 -9.11
C LYS A 186 -19.83 10.92 -9.83
N LYS A 187 -19.97 10.11 -10.88
CA LYS A 187 -18.86 9.68 -11.74
C LYS A 187 -18.20 10.85 -12.48
N HIS A 188 -18.98 11.79 -13.03
CA HIS A 188 -18.44 13.01 -13.62
C HIS A 188 -17.64 13.83 -12.59
N VAL A 189 -18.21 14.06 -11.41
CA VAL A 189 -17.55 14.81 -10.33
C VAL A 189 -16.20 14.20 -9.96
N ILE A 190 -16.15 12.89 -9.67
CA ILE A 190 -14.92 12.25 -9.20
C ILE A 190 -13.87 12.11 -10.30
N ILE A 191 -14.27 11.91 -11.56
CA ILE A 191 -13.33 11.84 -12.69
C ILE A 191 -12.72 13.22 -12.96
N ASN A 192 -13.51 14.29 -12.87
CA ASN A 192 -13.00 15.66 -12.99
C ASN A 192 -12.01 15.95 -11.84
N GLU A 193 -12.37 15.66 -10.60
CA GLU A 193 -11.47 15.78 -9.44
C GLU A 193 -10.14 15.03 -9.66
N PHE A 194 -10.21 13.81 -10.19
CA PHE A 194 -9.04 12.98 -10.51
C PHE A 194 -8.11 13.61 -11.57
N PHE A 195 -8.68 14.30 -12.57
CA PHE A 195 -7.88 15.02 -13.56
C PHE A 195 -7.33 16.34 -13.02
N ASP A 196 -8.13 17.09 -12.28
CA ASP A 196 -7.78 18.41 -11.73
C ASP A 196 -6.66 18.31 -10.70
N ARG A 197 -6.69 17.27 -9.85
CA ARG A 197 -5.60 16.93 -8.92
C ARG A 197 -4.35 16.39 -9.63
N GLY A 198 -4.38 16.20 -10.95
CA GLY A 198 -3.24 15.71 -11.72
C GLY A 198 -2.92 14.23 -11.52
N ILE A 199 -3.82 13.45 -10.89
CA ILE A 199 -3.59 12.03 -10.58
C ILE A 199 -3.37 11.21 -11.85
N TRP A 200 -4.08 11.53 -12.93
CA TRP A 200 -3.82 10.90 -14.24
C TRP A 200 -2.36 11.05 -14.69
N ARG A 201 -1.83 12.27 -14.62
CA ARG A 201 -0.45 12.58 -15.02
C ARG A 201 0.54 11.83 -14.13
N LEU A 202 0.24 11.78 -12.83
CA LEU A 202 1.04 11.07 -11.84
C LEU A 202 1.13 9.55 -12.13
N ILE A 203 -0.01 8.91 -12.40
CA ILE A 203 -0.09 7.49 -12.75
C ILE A 203 0.67 7.22 -14.05
N TRP A 204 0.48 8.08 -15.07
CA TRP A 204 1.13 7.94 -16.37
C TRP A 204 2.66 8.06 -16.28
N LYS A 205 3.16 9.05 -15.53
CA LYS A 205 4.59 9.27 -15.27
C LYS A 205 5.23 8.03 -14.64
N ASN A 206 4.53 7.40 -13.71
CA ASN A 206 5.02 6.25 -12.95
C ASN A 206 4.79 4.89 -13.65
N ALA A 207 4.06 4.86 -14.76
CA ALA A 207 3.86 3.65 -15.56
C ALA A 207 5.14 3.28 -16.33
N CYS A 208 5.97 2.42 -15.73
CA CYS A 208 7.29 2.08 -16.26
C CYS A 208 7.31 0.94 -17.30
N THR A 209 6.20 0.23 -17.52
CA THR A 209 6.14 -0.88 -18.49
C THR A 209 5.20 -0.58 -19.64
N PHE A 210 5.53 -1.07 -20.85
CA PHE A 210 4.70 -0.90 -22.04
C PHE A 210 3.28 -1.44 -21.83
N ARG A 211 3.16 -2.64 -21.25
CA ARG A 211 1.85 -3.27 -20.95
C ARG A 211 0.98 -2.39 -20.04
N LEU A 212 1.59 -1.73 -19.05
CA LEU A 212 0.89 -0.85 -18.12
C LEU A 212 0.47 0.46 -18.80
N ARG A 213 1.37 1.08 -19.57
CA ARG A 213 1.06 2.27 -20.38
C ARG A 213 -0.06 1.99 -21.38
N TRP A 214 -0.04 0.83 -22.05
CA TRP A 214 -1.10 0.39 -22.95
C TRP A 214 -2.45 0.26 -22.24
N ARG A 215 -2.48 -0.40 -21.08
CA ARG A 215 -3.69 -0.54 -20.25
C ARG A 215 -4.27 0.80 -19.83
N LEU A 216 -3.40 1.71 -19.39
CA LEU A 216 -3.79 3.08 -19.03
C LEU A 216 -4.31 3.83 -20.26
N GLY A 217 -3.58 3.83 -21.38
CA GLY A 217 -3.96 4.55 -22.60
C GLY A 217 -5.34 4.16 -23.13
N ARG A 218 -5.69 2.87 -23.13
CA ARG A 218 -7.05 2.43 -23.50
C ARG A 218 -8.12 2.98 -22.56
N ARG A 219 -7.85 3.01 -21.25
CA ARG A 219 -8.78 3.55 -20.25
C ARG A 219 -8.90 5.07 -20.34
N TYR A 220 -7.81 5.76 -20.68
CA TYR A 220 -7.78 7.21 -20.89
C TYR A 220 -8.87 7.67 -21.86
N LEU A 221 -8.95 7.02 -23.03
CA LEU A 221 -9.92 7.39 -24.07
C LEU A 221 -11.37 7.27 -23.59
N ARG A 222 -11.65 6.35 -22.67
CA ARG A 222 -12.97 6.17 -22.07
C ARG A 222 -13.25 7.23 -21.01
N ILE A 223 -12.33 7.46 -20.07
CA ILE A 223 -12.53 8.43 -18.98
C ILE A 223 -12.44 9.88 -19.46
N LYS A 224 -11.72 10.16 -20.55
CA LYS A 224 -11.61 11.53 -21.11
C LYS A 224 -12.97 12.07 -21.58
N ARG A 225 -13.91 11.20 -21.96
CA ARG A 225 -15.26 11.60 -22.40
C ARG A 225 -16.01 12.38 -21.31
N TYR A 226 -15.78 12.03 -20.06
CA TYR A 226 -16.39 12.67 -18.89
C TYR A 226 -15.89 14.11 -18.64
N ARG A 227 -14.78 14.51 -19.25
CA ARG A 227 -14.20 15.85 -19.11
C ARG A 227 -14.81 16.86 -20.09
N HIS A 228 -15.46 16.39 -21.16
CA HIS A 228 -16.01 17.22 -22.23
C HIS A 228 -17.53 17.13 -22.35
N ALA A 229 -18.20 16.42 -21.43
CA ALA A 229 -19.63 16.16 -21.44
C ALA A 229 -20.43 17.04 -20.44
N GLY A 230 -19.82 18.13 -19.95
CA GLY A 230 -20.45 19.11 -19.07
C GLY A 230 -20.50 20.48 -19.72
#